data_AF-A0A353B301-F1
#
_entry.id   AF-A0A353B301-F1
#
_cell.length_a   1.000
_cell.length_b   1.000
_cell.length_c   1.000
_cell.angle_alpha   90.00
_cell.angle_beta   90.00
_cell.angle_gamma   90.00
#
_symmetry.space_group_name_H-M   'P 1'
#
loop_
_entity.id
_entity.type
_entity.pdbx_description
1 polymer ?
#
loop_
_entity_poly.entity_id
_entity_poly.type
_entity_poly.pdbx_seq_one_letter_code
_entity_poly.pdbx_strand_id
1 'polypeptide(L)' 'RAELAGVQLDDYVDRADAYHFLQKSGGLLLTGPTGTNVCDLRVILKRRH' A
#
# COMPACT_ATOMS: atom_id res chain seq x y z
N ARG A 1 -11.26 -3.58 -2.77
CA ARG A 1 -10.91 -3.70 -1.34
C ARG A 1 -11.05 -2.36 -0.62
N ALA A 2 -10.40 -1.29 -1.10
CA ALA A 2 -10.59 0.06 -0.55
C ALA A 2 -12.06 0.55 -0.62
N GLU A 3 -12.73 0.38 -1.76
CA GLU A 3 -14.16 0.71 -1.90
C GLU A 3 -15.06 -0.12 -0.96
N LEU A 4 -14.77 -1.43 -0.85
CA LEU A 4 -15.47 -2.32 0.09
C LEU A 4 -15.25 -1.92 1.56
N ALA A 5 -14.15 -1.24 1.87
CA ALA A 5 -13.83 -0.71 3.19
C ALA A 5 -14.35 0.72 3.41
N GLY A 6 -15.07 1.32 2.44
CA GLY A 6 -15.60 2.68 2.52
C GLY A 6 -14.52 3.77 2.52
N VAL A 7 -13.30 3.46 2.04
CA VAL A 7 -12.16 4.39 2.05
C VAL A 7 -12.13 5.18 0.74
N GLN A 8 -12.26 6.51 0.82
CA GLN A 8 -12.22 7.41 -0.34
C GLN A 8 -10.78 7.78 -0.69
N LEU A 9 -10.27 7.38 -1.85
CA LEU A 9 -8.86 7.56 -2.24
C LEU A 9 -8.43 9.05 -2.27
N ASP A 10 -9.29 9.93 -2.78
CA ASP A 10 -8.94 11.32 -3.07
C ASP A 10 -8.52 12.10 -1.80
N ASP A 11 -9.25 11.93 -0.68
CA ASP A 11 -8.90 12.55 0.62
C ASP A 11 -7.48 12.15 1.08
N TYR A 12 -7.11 10.88 0.88
CA TYR A 12 -5.79 10.39 1.27
C TYR A 12 -4.68 10.88 0.35
N VAL A 13 -4.96 11.04 -0.95
CA VAL A 13 -3.99 11.59 -1.91
C VAL A 13 -3.73 13.07 -1.63
N ASP A 14 -4.78 13.87 -1.43
CA ASP A 14 -4.68 15.30 -1.13
C ASP A 14 -3.88 15.59 0.14
N ARG A 15 -3.90 14.64 1.09
CA ARG A 15 -3.19 14.72 2.37
C ARG A 15 -1.85 14.00 2.38
N ALA A 16 -1.42 13.41 1.25
CA ALA A 16 -0.23 12.56 1.13
C ALA A 16 -0.17 11.42 2.17
N ASP A 17 -1.32 10.84 2.51
CA ASP A 17 -1.51 9.85 3.58
C ASP A 17 -1.73 8.42 3.03
N ALA A 18 -0.76 7.93 2.26
CA ALA A 18 -0.82 6.58 1.70
C ALA A 18 -0.80 5.47 2.78
N TYR A 19 -0.21 5.74 3.94
CA TYR A 19 -0.08 4.75 5.02
C TYR A 19 -1.46 4.32 5.56
N HIS A 20 -2.28 5.28 6.00
CA HIS A 20 -3.60 4.96 6.56
C HIS A 20 -4.56 4.41 5.50
N PHE A 21 -4.44 4.85 4.24
CA PHE A 21 -5.20 4.28 3.13
C PHE A 21 -4.88 2.78 2.95
N LEU A 22 -3.60 2.42 2.86
CA LEU A 22 -3.17 1.03 2.68
C LEU A 22 -3.49 0.18 3.91
N GLN A 23 -3.38 0.75 5.12
CA GLN A 23 -3.76 0.05 6.36
C GLN A 23 -5.25 -0.30 6.37
N LYS A 24 -6.14 0.68 6.12
CA LYS A 24 -7.59 0.48 6.16
C LYS A 24 -8.11 -0.40 5.02
N SER A 25 -7.48 -0.35 3.85
CA SER A 25 -7.84 -1.17 2.69
C SER A 25 -7.27 -2.60 2.73
N GLY A 26 -6.43 -2.92 3.72
CA GLY A 26 -5.75 -4.21 3.85
C GLY A 26 -4.66 -4.45 2.81
N GLY A 27 -4.05 -3.39 2.28
CA GLY A 27 -2.96 -3.42 1.31
C GLY A 27 -1.57 -3.12 1.90
N LEU A 28 -1.49 -2.78 3.19
CA LEU A 28 -0.22 -2.49 3.86
C LEU A 28 0.60 -3.76 4.07
N LEU A 29 1.84 -3.78 3.58
CA LEU A 29 2.82 -4.83 3.82
C LEU A 29 3.79 -4.39 4.93
N LEU A 30 3.86 -5.15 6.03
CA LEU A 30 4.76 -4.90 7.15
C LEU A 30 5.78 -6.03 7.24
N THR A 31 7.07 -5.70 7.21
CA THR A 31 8.18 -6.67 7.28
C THR A 31 8.80 -6.78 8.67
N GLY A 32 8.57 -5.79 9.53
CA GLY A 32 9.37 -5.60 10.75
C GLY A 32 10.79 -5.11 10.46
N PRO A 33 11.68 -5.09 11.47
CA PRO A 33 13.08 -4.71 11.29
C PRO A 33 13.82 -5.72 10.42
N THR A 34 14.37 -5.28 9.28
CA THR A 34 15.07 -6.13 8.31
C THR A 34 16.57 -6.25 8.55
N GLY A 35 17.16 -5.34 9.34
CA GLY A 35 18.60 -5.28 9.61
C GLY A 35 19.47 -4.74 8.47
N THR A 36 18.87 -4.20 7.40
CA THR A 36 19.60 -3.58 6.27
C THR A 36 18.71 -2.61 5.47
N ASN A 37 19.33 -1.78 4.61
CA ASN A 37 18.64 -0.86 3.69
C ASN A 37 19.33 -0.90 2.31
N VAL A 38 18.57 -1.24 1.27
CA VAL A 38 19.03 -1.30 -0.14
C VAL A 38 18.11 -0.54 -1.09
N CYS A 39 17.53 0.58 -0.62
CA CYS A 39 16.54 1.38 -1.34
C CYS A 39 15.22 0.61 -1.61
N ASP A 40 14.41 1.11 -2.55
CA ASP A 40 13.04 0.62 -2.79
C ASP A 40 12.95 -0.50 -3.83
N LEU A 41 12.03 -1.45 -3.60
CA LEU A 41 11.68 -2.51 -4.56
C LEU A 41 10.18 -2.45 -4.91
N ARG A 42 9.86 -2.56 -6.20
CA ARG A 42 8.49 -2.69 -6.71
C ARG A 42 8.38 -3.93 -7.60
N VAL A 43 7.38 -4.77 -7.33
CA VAL A 43 7.14 -6.02 -8.08
C VAL A 43 5.76 -5.98 -8.70
N ILE A 44 5.67 -6.30 -10.00
CA ILE A 44 4.40 -6.39 -10.74
C ILE A 44 4.25 -7.82 -11.22
N LEU A 45 3.10 -8.44 -10.91
CA LEU A 45 2.76 -9.78 -11.36
C LEU A 45 1.73 -9.70 -12.50
N LYS A 46 1.99 -10.40 -13.61
CA LYS A 46 1.05 -10.55 -14.73
C LYS A 46 0.76 -12.04 -14.94
N ARG A 47 -0.51 -12.39 -15.14
CA ARG A 47 -0.89 -13.76 -15.52
C ARG A 47 -0.35 -14.06 -16.92
N ARG A 48 0.21 -15.27 -17.12
CA ARG A 48 0.53 -15.77 -18.46
C ARG A 48 -0.77 -16.01 -19.23
N HIS A 49 -0.80 -15.59 -20.49
CA HIS A 49 -1.90 -15.86 -21.42
C HIS A 49 -1.99 -17.35 -21.72
#